data_AF-A0A7J8IU89-F1
#
_entry.id   AF-A0A7J8IU89-F1
#
_cell.length_a   1.000
_cell.length_b   1.000
_cell.length_c   1.000
_cell.angle_alpha   90.00
_cell.angle_beta   90.00
_cell.angle_gamma   90.00
#
_symmetry.space_group_name_H-M   'P 1'
#
loop_
_entity.id
_entity.type
_entity.pdbx_description
1 polymer ?
#
loop_
_entity_poly.entity_id
_entity_poly.type
_entity_poly.pdbx_seq_one_letter_code
_entity_poly.pdbx_strand_id
1 'polypeptide(L)'
;MPVVMARDLEETASSSEDEEVVSQEDHPCIMWTGGCRRIPVLVFHAEAILTKDNNIRIIGERYHLSYKIVRTDSRLVRSILTAHGFHEVHPSSTDYNLMWTGSHLKPFLLRTLSEAQKVNHFPRSYELTRKDRLYKNIIRMQHTHGFKAFHILPQTFLLPAEYAEFCNSYSKDRGPWIVKPVASSRGRGVYLINNVSIQHMATSLLFFPTSLFVPAPNMVPFP
;
A
#
# COMPACT_ATOMS: atom_id res chain seq x y z
N MET A 1 53.31 1.52 -43.81
CA MET A 1 52.27 2.57 -43.74
C MET A 1 52.22 3.12 -42.32
N PRO A 2 51.87 4.38 -42.05
CA PRO A 2 51.42 5.50 -42.94
C PRO A 2 52.44 6.67 -42.97
N VAL A 3 52.52 7.59 -43.93
CA VAL A 3 51.59 8.49 -44.66
C VAL A 3 51.05 9.65 -43.81
N VAL A 4 51.65 10.80 -44.11
CA VAL A 4 51.38 12.19 -43.71
C VAL A 4 50.12 12.70 -44.41
N MET A 5 49.42 13.68 -43.84
CA MET A 5 49.12 15.00 -44.45
C MET A 5 48.06 15.75 -43.64
N ALA A 6 48.40 17.00 -43.34
CA ALA A 6 47.49 18.05 -42.87
C ALA A 6 47.02 18.89 -44.07
N ARG A 7 45.77 19.36 -44.04
CA ARG A 7 45.37 20.77 -44.23
C ARG A 7 43.84 20.94 -44.38
N ASP A 8 43.31 21.81 -43.54
CA ASP A 8 42.21 22.79 -43.62
C ASP A 8 41.18 22.71 -44.75
N LEU A 9 39.91 22.94 -44.40
CA LEU A 9 38.94 23.77 -45.15
C LEU A 9 37.67 24.05 -44.31
N GLU A 10 37.13 25.26 -44.53
CA GLU A 10 36.07 25.96 -43.81
C GLU A 10 34.64 25.41 -43.99
N GLU A 11 33.76 25.93 -43.12
CA GLU A 11 32.30 25.96 -43.06
C GLU A 11 31.48 25.38 -44.24
N THR A 12 30.58 24.46 -43.88
CA THR A 12 29.27 24.33 -44.55
C THR A 12 28.18 24.16 -43.48
N ALA A 13 27.25 25.10 -43.49
CA ALA A 13 26.04 25.07 -42.67
C ALA A 13 25.19 23.84 -43.03
N SER A 14 24.79 23.08 -42.01
CA SER A 14 23.73 22.07 -42.12
C SER A 14 22.74 22.33 -41.00
N SER A 15 21.65 23.01 -41.36
CA SER A 15 20.43 23.04 -40.57
C SER A 15 19.81 21.66 -40.55
N SER A 16 19.55 21.11 -39.36
CA SER A 16 18.49 20.12 -39.21
C SER A 16 18.13 20.00 -37.74
N GLU A 17 16.93 20.46 -37.47
CA GLU A 17 16.06 20.02 -36.39
C GLU A 17 16.46 20.56 -35.02
N ASP A 18 15.94 21.76 -34.76
CA ASP A 18 15.46 22.13 -33.44
C ASP A 18 14.81 20.90 -32.81
N GLU A 19 15.51 20.24 -31.87
CA GLU A 19 14.80 19.51 -30.83
C GLU A 19 13.88 20.55 -30.21
N GLU A 20 12.58 20.46 -30.53
CA GLU A 20 11.55 21.15 -29.77
C GLU A 20 11.75 20.71 -28.32
N VAL A 21 12.50 21.51 -27.57
CA VAL A 21 12.51 21.53 -26.12
C VAL A 21 11.10 21.92 -25.78
N VAL A 22 10.22 20.92 -25.72
CA VAL A 22 8.85 21.05 -25.25
C VAL A 22 8.99 21.78 -23.93
N SER A 23 8.58 23.04 -23.92
CA SER A 23 8.45 23.82 -22.70
C SER A 23 7.82 22.89 -21.69
N GLN A 24 8.45 22.74 -20.53
CA GLN A 24 7.98 21.94 -19.42
C GLN A 24 6.68 22.58 -18.91
N GLU A 25 5.62 22.54 -19.73
CA GLU A 25 4.28 22.96 -19.38
C GLU A 25 3.86 22.01 -18.26
N ASP A 26 3.59 22.60 -17.10
CA ASP A 26 3.13 21.89 -15.92
C ASP A 26 1.76 21.27 -16.22
N HIS A 27 1.76 20.09 -16.84
CA HIS A 27 0.55 19.33 -17.11
C HIS A 27 -0.10 18.97 -15.76
N PRO A 28 -1.42 19.15 -15.58
CA PRO A 28 -2.08 18.98 -14.28
C PRO A 28 -1.93 17.56 -13.69
N CYS A 29 -1.70 16.56 -14.53
CA CYS A 29 -1.46 15.17 -14.13
C CYS A 29 0.01 14.79 -13.92
N ILE A 30 0.96 15.72 -14.09
CA ILE A 30 2.38 15.48 -13.87
C ILE A 30 2.89 16.46 -12.81
N MET A 31 3.30 15.93 -11.67
CA MET A 31 4.00 16.67 -10.64
C MET A 31 5.48 16.31 -10.68
N TRP A 32 6.34 17.30 -10.91
CA TRP A 32 7.79 17.08 -10.91
C TRP A 32 8.38 17.20 -9.50
N THR A 33 9.09 16.17 -9.06
CA THR A 33 9.67 16.06 -7.72
C THR A 33 11.19 15.80 -7.75
N GLY A 34 11.85 15.90 -6.60
CA GLY A 34 13.30 15.73 -6.43
C GLY A 34 14.09 17.05 -6.53
N GLY A 35 15.38 17.02 -6.14
CA GLY A 35 16.24 18.21 -6.01
C GLY A 35 16.39 19.07 -7.26
N CYS A 36 16.07 18.53 -8.44
CA CYS A 36 16.04 19.24 -9.72
C CYS A 36 14.73 19.02 -10.51
N ARG A 37 13.63 18.65 -9.86
CA ARG A 37 12.34 18.36 -10.54
C ARG A 37 12.46 17.35 -11.70
N ARG A 38 13.29 16.32 -11.53
CA ARG A 38 13.55 15.31 -12.57
C ARG A 38 12.68 14.06 -12.47
N ILE A 39 11.96 13.89 -11.37
CA ILE A 39 11.18 12.68 -11.12
C ILE A 39 9.69 13.03 -11.35
N PRO A 40 9.08 12.57 -12.46
CA PRO A 40 7.67 12.80 -12.70
C PRO A 40 6.83 11.89 -11.80
N VAL A 41 5.83 12.47 -11.17
CA VAL A 41 4.81 11.79 -10.39
C VAL A 41 3.48 11.98 -11.09
N LEU A 42 2.82 10.89 -11.46
CA LEU A 42 1.48 10.96 -12.03
C LEU A 42 0.47 11.30 -10.93
N VAL A 43 -0.27 12.38 -11.14
CA VAL A 43 -1.33 12.87 -10.26
C VAL A 43 -2.67 12.46 -10.85
N PHE A 44 -3.49 11.81 -10.02
CA PHE A 44 -4.82 11.36 -10.39
C PHE A 44 -5.88 12.28 -9.80
N HIS A 45 -6.78 12.78 -10.64
CA HIS A 45 -7.86 13.68 -10.28
C HIS A 45 -9.21 12.96 -10.32
N ALA A 46 -9.98 13.00 -9.22
CA ALA A 46 -11.27 12.33 -9.16
C ALA A 46 -12.30 12.92 -10.15
N GLU A 47 -12.17 14.22 -10.46
CA GLU A 47 -13.02 14.92 -11.43
C GLU A 47 -12.92 14.37 -12.86
N ALA A 48 -11.80 13.73 -13.20
CA ALA A 48 -11.60 13.09 -14.51
C ALA A 48 -12.67 12.04 -14.82
N ILE A 49 -13.21 11.38 -13.80
CA ILE A 49 -14.31 10.41 -13.93
C ILE A 49 -15.60 11.11 -14.40
N LEU A 50 -15.79 12.37 -14.01
CA LEU A 50 -17.01 13.14 -14.25
C LEU A 50 -16.93 13.97 -15.54
N THR A 51 -15.81 14.65 -15.77
CA THR A 51 -15.68 15.69 -16.81
C THR A 51 -15.31 15.15 -18.18
N LYS A 52 -14.74 13.93 -18.25
CA LYS A 52 -14.15 13.35 -19.48
C LYS A 52 -13.18 14.31 -20.16
N ASP A 53 -12.43 15.08 -19.38
CA ASP A 53 -11.46 16.05 -19.89
C ASP A 53 -10.35 15.34 -20.70
N ASN A 54 -10.24 15.72 -21.98
CA ASN A 54 -9.21 15.17 -22.88
C ASN A 54 -7.80 15.54 -22.44
N ASN A 55 -7.62 16.68 -21.77
CA ASN A 55 -6.31 17.09 -21.26
C ASN A 55 -5.80 16.07 -20.22
N ILE A 56 -6.67 15.60 -19.33
CA ILE A 56 -6.29 14.58 -18.32
C ILE A 56 -5.91 13.23 -18.96
N ARG A 57 -6.60 12.86 -20.05
CA ARG A 57 -6.39 11.59 -20.75
C ARG A 57 -5.08 11.54 -21.55
N ILE A 58 -4.63 12.69 -22.06
CA ILE A 58 -3.58 12.75 -23.08
C ILE A 58 -2.27 12.12 -22.62
N ILE A 59 -1.93 12.21 -21.33
CA ILE A 59 -0.68 11.65 -20.80
C ILE A 59 -0.71 10.12 -20.82
N GLY A 60 -1.80 9.50 -20.38
CA GLY A 60 -1.95 8.05 -20.43
C GLY A 60 -1.91 7.51 -21.85
N GLU A 61 -2.58 8.20 -22.77
CA GLU A 61 -2.65 7.82 -24.18
C GLU A 61 -1.31 8.03 -24.90
N ARG A 62 -0.66 9.19 -24.72
CA ARG A 62 0.62 9.56 -25.35
C ARG A 62 1.76 8.60 -25.01
N TYR A 63 1.80 8.12 -23.77
CA TYR A 63 2.84 7.21 -23.28
C TYR A 63 2.39 5.74 -23.24
N HIS A 64 1.22 5.43 -23.81
CA HIS A 64 0.63 4.09 -23.84
C HIS A 64 0.63 3.41 -22.46
N LEU A 65 0.25 4.16 -21.43
CA LEU A 65 0.28 3.65 -20.06
C LEU A 65 -0.78 2.57 -19.86
N SER A 66 -0.39 1.52 -19.16
CA SER A 66 -1.19 0.32 -18.97
C SER A 66 -1.27 -0.09 -17.50
N TYR A 67 -2.38 -0.72 -17.14
CA TYR A 67 -2.54 -1.32 -15.82
C TYR A 67 -3.17 -2.70 -15.89
N LYS A 68 -3.01 -3.46 -14.82
CA LYS A 68 -3.75 -4.70 -14.60
C LYS A 68 -4.25 -4.81 -13.17
N ILE A 69 -5.44 -5.41 -13.01
CA ILE A 69 -6.05 -5.67 -11.71
C ILE A 69 -5.95 -7.17 -11.39
N VAL A 70 -5.45 -7.50 -10.20
CA VAL A 70 -5.19 -8.89 -9.77
C VAL A 70 -5.82 -9.16 -8.41
N ARG A 71 -6.66 -10.21 -8.31
CA ARG A 71 -7.26 -10.67 -7.04
C ARG A 71 -8.02 -9.58 -6.27
N THR A 72 -8.67 -8.66 -6.97
CA THR A 72 -9.54 -7.62 -6.38
C THR A 72 -10.51 -7.08 -7.42
N ASP A 73 -11.64 -6.54 -6.97
CA ASP A 73 -12.63 -5.84 -7.82
C ASP A 73 -12.66 -4.34 -7.46
N SER A 74 -11.55 -3.66 -7.74
CA SER A 74 -11.38 -2.24 -7.41
C SER A 74 -11.98 -1.33 -8.49
N ARG A 75 -13.32 -1.31 -8.57
CA ARG A 75 -14.07 -0.55 -9.61
C ARG A 75 -13.68 0.93 -9.70
N LEU A 76 -13.55 1.62 -8.57
CA LEU A 76 -13.16 3.03 -8.55
C LEU A 76 -11.74 3.25 -9.12
N VAL A 77 -10.81 2.36 -8.78
CA VAL A 77 -9.42 2.44 -9.28
C VAL A 77 -9.41 2.23 -10.79
N ARG A 78 -10.16 1.24 -11.28
CA ARG A 78 -10.37 1.02 -12.72
C ARG A 78 -10.90 2.29 -13.39
N SER A 79 -11.97 2.87 -12.87
CA SER A 79 -12.57 4.10 -13.40
C SER A 79 -11.59 5.28 -13.44
N ILE A 80 -10.80 5.50 -12.39
CA ILE A 80 -9.80 6.57 -12.34
C ILE A 80 -8.71 6.35 -13.40
N LEU A 81 -8.16 5.14 -13.49
CA LEU A 81 -7.09 4.83 -14.44
C LEU A 81 -7.56 4.99 -15.88
N THR A 82 -8.74 4.46 -16.23
CA THR A 82 -9.34 4.64 -17.55
C THR A 82 -9.63 6.11 -17.86
N ALA A 83 -10.08 6.89 -16.87
CA ALA A 83 -10.31 8.33 -17.04
C ALA A 83 -9.01 9.13 -17.29
N HIS A 84 -7.84 8.61 -16.89
CA HIS A 84 -6.52 9.20 -17.17
C HIS A 84 -5.84 8.60 -18.40
N GLY A 85 -6.59 7.92 -19.27
CA GLY A 85 -6.07 7.40 -20.54
C GLY A 85 -5.26 6.11 -20.41
N PHE A 86 -5.23 5.47 -19.25
CA PHE A 86 -4.59 4.15 -19.13
C PHE A 86 -5.48 3.07 -19.73
N HIS A 87 -4.86 2.04 -20.31
CA HIS A 87 -5.57 0.86 -20.82
C HIS A 87 -5.38 -0.36 -19.91
N GLU A 88 -6.45 -1.15 -19.74
CA GLU A 88 -6.40 -2.40 -18.97
C GLU A 88 -5.82 -3.52 -19.83
N VAL A 89 -4.79 -4.19 -19.34
CA VAL A 89 -4.23 -5.38 -19.98
C VAL A 89 -4.66 -6.65 -19.25
N HIS A 90 -4.56 -7.79 -19.93
CA HIS A 90 -4.91 -9.08 -19.35
C HIS A 90 -4.09 -9.35 -18.07
N PRO A 91 -4.66 -9.97 -17.00
CA PRO A 91 -3.95 -10.21 -15.74
C PRO A 91 -2.64 -11.01 -15.87
N SER A 92 -2.52 -11.84 -16.91
CA SER A 92 -1.30 -12.60 -17.22
C SER A 92 -0.26 -11.81 -18.03
N SER A 93 -0.57 -10.61 -18.50
CA SER A 93 0.38 -9.78 -19.26
C SER A 93 1.60 -9.42 -18.40
N THR A 94 2.78 -9.55 -18.98
CA THR A 94 4.04 -9.08 -18.39
C THR A 94 4.34 -7.63 -18.77
N ASP A 95 3.70 -7.13 -19.82
CA ASP A 95 3.80 -5.74 -20.26
C ASP A 95 2.69 -4.93 -19.59
N TYR A 96 3.08 -4.11 -18.60
CA TYR A 96 2.21 -3.22 -17.84
C TYR A 96 3.05 -2.16 -17.11
N ASN A 97 2.47 -1.00 -16.80
CA ASN A 97 3.10 0.00 -15.90
C ASN A 97 2.64 -0.16 -14.46
N LEU A 98 1.35 -0.39 -14.21
CA LEU A 98 0.77 -0.49 -12.86
C LEU A 98 0.06 -1.84 -12.61
N MET A 99 0.48 -2.57 -11.58
CA MET A 99 -0.26 -3.71 -11.06
C MET A 99 -1.03 -3.31 -9.79
N TRP A 100 -2.36 -3.35 -9.86
CA TRP A 100 -3.22 -3.16 -8.69
C TRP A 100 -3.70 -4.51 -8.15
N THR A 101 -3.23 -4.91 -6.97
CA THR A 101 -3.54 -6.21 -6.37
C THR A 101 -4.22 -6.10 -5.00
N GLY A 102 -5.14 -7.02 -4.73
CA GLY A 102 -5.82 -7.17 -3.43
C GLY A 102 -4.99 -7.90 -2.37
N SER A 103 -3.88 -8.52 -2.76
CA SER A 103 -3.03 -9.33 -1.89
C SER A 103 -1.56 -8.96 -2.04
N HIS A 104 -0.79 -9.06 -0.95
CA HIS A 104 0.67 -8.91 -1.00
C HIS A 104 1.30 -9.86 -2.02
N LEU A 105 2.29 -9.34 -2.76
CA LEU A 105 3.11 -10.14 -3.65
C LEU A 105 4.15 -10.95 -2.87
N LYS A 106 4.48 -12.13 -3.40
CA LYS A 106 5.60 -12.92 -2.88
C LYS A 106 6.91 -12.19 -3.18
N PRO A 107 7.93 -12.27 -2.30
CA PRO A 107 9.20 -11.55 -2.49
C PRO A 107 9.89 -11.81 -3.82
N PHE A 108 9.77 -13.01 -4.40
CA PHE A 108 10.38 -13.30 -5.68
C PHE A 108 9.73 -12.51 -6.84
N LEU A 109 8.42 -12.29 -6.82
CA LEU A 109 7.72 -11.51 -7.85
C LEU A 109 8.10 -10.03 -7.78
N LEU A 110 8.34 -9.52 -6.57
CA LEU A 110 8.79 -8.13 -6.38
C LEU A 110 10.18 -7.90 -7.00
N ARG A 111 11.05 -8.92 -6.98
CA ARG A 111 12.39 -8.85 -7.57
C ARG A 111 12.38 -8.94 -9.10
N THR A 112 11.29 -9.41 -9.71
CA THR A 112 11.17 -9.49 -11.17
C THR A 112 10.52 -8.26 -11.79
N LEU A 113 10.12 -7.27 -10.99
CA LEU A 113 9.54 -6.02 -11.50
C LEU A 113 10.62 -5.18 -12.17
N SER A 114 10.30 -4.58 -13.33
CA SER A 114 11.14 -3.56 -13.94
C SER A 114 11.04 -2.22 -13.19
N GLU A 115 11.96 -1.30 -13.46
CA GLU A 115 11.97 0.04 -12.82
C GLU A 115 10.70 0.85 -13.12
N ALA A 116 10.13 0.65 -14.31
CA ALA A 116 8.89 1.27 -14.77
C ALA A 116 7.63 0.62 -14.17
N GLN A 117 7.73 -0.60 -13.64
CA GLN A 117 6.61 -1.32 -13.06
C GLN A 117 6.37 -0.91 -11.60
N LYS A 118 5.13 -0.52 -11.31
CA LYS A 118 4.68 -0.16 -9.96
C LYS A 118 3.63 -1.15 -9.47
N VAL A 119 3.61 -1.36 -8.16
CA VAL A 119 2.60 -2.15 -7.46
C VAL A 119 2.11 -1.39 -6.23
N ASN A 120 0.83 -1.54 -5.90
CA ASN A 120 0.18 -0.86 -4.77
C ASN A 120 0.50 -1.47 -3.38
N HIS A 121 1.57 -2.27 -3.23
CA HIS A 121 1.96 -2.89 -1.96
C HIS A 121 3.45 -2.74 -1.71
N PHE A 122 3.81 -2.12 -0.59
CA PHE A 122 5.17 -2.19 -0.09
C PHE A 122 5.52 -3.60 0.41
N PRO A 123 6.76 -4.07 0.18
CA PRO A 123 7.23 -5.33 0.73
C PRO A 123 7.10 -5.34 2.26
N ARG A 124 6.46 -6.38 2.81
CA ARG A 124 6.27 -6.57 4.27
C ARG A 124 5.47 -5.48 4.99
N SER A 125 4.67 -4.67 4.31
CA SER A 125 3.78 -3.71 4.99
C SER A 125 2.75 -4.36 5.93
N TYR A 126 2.52 -5.67 5.80
CA TYR A 126 1.75 -6.46 6.77
C TYR A 126 2.33 -6.46 8.19
N GLU A 127 3.59 -6.09 8.38
CA GLU A 127 4.19 -5.92 9.71
C GLU A 127 3.51 -4.82 10.53
N LEU A 128 2.91 -3.84 9.85
CA LEU A 128 2.14 -2.75 10.47
C LEU A 128 0.63 -2.95 10.38
N THR A 129 0.13 -3.68 9.37
CA THR A 129 -1.32 -3.79 9.12
C THR A 129 -1.96 -5.07 9.68
N ARG A 130 -1.19 -6.13 9.94
CA ARG A 130 -1.70 -7.32 10.65
C ARG A 130 -1.63 -7.12 12.15
N LYS A 131 -2.68 -7.50 12.86
CA LYS A 131 -2.81 -7.22 14.29
C LYS A 131 -1.73 -7.91 15.14
N ASP A 132 -1.40 -9.17 14.84
CA ASP A 132 -0.34 -9.93 15.54
C ASP A 132 1.04 -9.31 15.34
N ARG A 133 1.32 -8.88 14.11
CA ARG A 133 2.61 -8.27 13.76
C ARG A 133 2.73 -6.87 14.35
N LEU A 134 1.66 -6.07 14.28
CA LEU A 134 1.62 -4.77 14.91
C LEU A 134 1.87 -4.87 16.40
N TYR A 135 1.16 -5.78 17.10
CA TYR A 135 1.37 -6.04 18.52
C TYR A 135 2.84 -6.35 18.84
N LYS A 136 3.42 -7.35 18.18
CA LYS A 136 4.84 -7.72 18.38
C LYS A 136 5.80 -6.58 18.10
N ASN A 137 5.54 -5.80 17.05
CA ASN A 137 6.38 -4.66 16.70
C ASN A 137 6.29 -3.55 17.75
N ILE A 138 5.12 -3.25 18.29
CA ILE A 138 4.97 -2.27 19.37
C ILE A 138 5.65 -2.75 20.65
N ILE A 139 5.48 -4.03 21.03
CA ILE A 139 6.20 -4.59 22.20
C ILE A 139 7.72 -4.44 22.03
N ARG A 140 8.25 -4.76 20.85
CA ARG A 140 9.68 -4.54 20.55
C ARG A 140 10.07 -3.06 20.68
N MET A 141 9.26 -2.14 20.19
CA MET A 141 9.52 -0.70 20.33
C MET A 141 9.45 -0.21 21.77
N GLN A 142 8.53 -0.74 22.60
CA GLN A 142 8.47 -0.46 24.04
C GLN A 142 9.75 -0.91 24.76
N HIS A 143 10.32 -2.06 24.38
CA HIS A 143 11.59 -2.52 24.94
C HIS A 143 12.77 -1.63 24.52
N THR A 144 12.84 -1.21 23.26
CA THR A 144 13.98 -0.44 22.74
C THR A 144 13.92 1.05 23.11
N HIS A 145 12.73 1.65 23.11
CA HIS A 145 12.55 3.10 23.25
C HIS A 145 11.76 3.50 24.51
N GLY A 146 11.45 2.53 25.36
CA GLY A 146 10.73 2.73 26.61
C GLY A 146 9.21 2.67 26.45
N PHE A 147 8.56 2.12 27.47
CA PHE A 147 7.11 1.92 27.51
C PHE A 147 6.32 3.21 27.22
N LYS A 148 6.68 4.33 27.86
CA LYS A 148 5.94 5.60 27.73
C LYS A 148 5.88 6.13 26.29
N ALA A 149 6.93 5.92 25.50
CA ALA A 149 6.96 6.38 24.10
C ALA A 149 6.07 5.53 23.17
N PHE A 150 5.81 4.27 23.54
CA PHE A 150 5.06 3.31 22.74
C PHE A 150 3.87 2.70 23.50
N HIS A 151 3.32 3.41 24.50
CA HIS A 151 2.13 3.01 25.25
C HIS A 151 0.85 3.40 24.49
N ILE A 152 0.75 2.89 23.25
CA ILE A 152 -0.33 3.21 22.31
C ILE A 152 -1.27 2.03 22.08
N LEU A 153 -0.93 0.85 22.62
CA LEU A 153 -1.78 -0.33 22.55
C LEU A 153 -2.46 -0.56 23.91
N PRO A 154 -3.76 -0.93 23.90
CA PRO A 154 -4.40 -1.52 25.07
C PRO A 154 -3.66 -2.79 25.50
N GLN A 155 -3.85 -3.22 26.74
CA GLN A 155 -3.30 -4.50 27.20
C GLN A 155 -3.75 -5.63 26.26
N THR A 156 -2.81 -6.41 25.77
CA THR A 156 -3.01 -7.37 24.69
C THR A 156 -2.36 -8.70 24.99
N PHE A 157 -2.98 -9.81 24.55
CA PHE A 157 -2.35 -11.13 24.58
C PHE A 157 -2.54 -11.88 23.27
N LEU A 158 -1.49 -12.54 22.78
CA LEU A 158 -1.48 -13.39 21.59
C LEU A 158 -1.56 -14.87 21.97
N LEU A 159 -2.69 -15.51 21.67
CA LEU A 159 -2.91 -16.92 21.99
C LEU A 159 -2.47 -17.87 20.86
N PRO A 160 -2.03 -19.11 21.20
CA PRO A 160 -1.95 -19.69 22.55
C PRO A 160 -0.68 -19.32 23.34
N ALA A 161 0.25 -18.57 22.73
CA ALA A 161 1.58 -18.33 23.30
C ALA A 161 1.55 -17.59 24.66
N GLU A 162 0.62 -16.65 24.84
CA GLU A 162 0.53 -15.78 26.01
C GLU A 162 -0.69 -16.11 26.90
N TYR A 163 -1.11 -17.39 26.91
CA TYR A 163 -2.31 -17.84 27.61
C TYR A 163 -2.19 -17.72 29.13
N ALA A 164 -1.03 -18.01 29.70
CA ALA A 164 -0.83 -17.96 31.15
C ALA A 164 -0.89 -16.52 31.67
N GLU A 165 -0.27 -15.59 30.94
CA GLU A 165 -0.28 -14.16 31.20
C GLU A 165 -1.70 -13.59 31.09
N PHE A 166 -2.44 -14.02 30.05
CA PHE A 166 -3.85 -13.69 29.90
C PHE A 166 -4.67 -14.16 31.12
N CYS A 167 -4.55 -15.42 31.54
CA CYS A 167 -5.25 -15.97 32.71
C CYS A 167 -4.96 -15.18 33.99
N ASN A 168 -3.69 -14.81 34.21
CA ASN A 168 -3.26 -14.03 35.36
C ASN A 168 -3.87 -12.62 35.34
N SER A 169 -3.87 -11.97 34.18
CA SER A 169 -4.47 -10.64 34.02
C SER A 169 -5.99 -10.68 34.23
N TYR A 170 -6.66 -11.65 33.62
CA TYR A 170 -8.10 -11.87 33.76
C TYR A 170 -8.51 -12.13 35.21
N SER A 171 -7.69 -12.85 35.97
CA SER A 171 -7.97 -13.14 37.38
C SER A 171 -7.98 -11.89 38.26
N LYS A 172 -7.20 -10.86 37.88
CA LYS A 172 -7.09 -9.59 38.59
C LYS A 172 -8.17 -8.58 38.18
N ASP A 173 -8.47 -8.54 36.88
CA ASP A 173 -9.51 -7.66 36.32
C ASP A 173 -10.56 -8.51 35.61
N ARG A 174 -11.60 -8.86 36.39
CA ARG A 174 -12.73 -9.66 35.91
C ARG A 174 -13.66 -8.76 35.13
N GLY A 175 -13.49 -8.75 33.81
CA GLY A 175 -14.33 -7.98 32.89
C GLY A 175 -14.42 -8.64 31.52
N PRO A 176 -15.23 -8.08 30.61
CA PRO A 176 -15.31 -8.56 29.24
C PRO A 176 -13.99 -8.33 28.49
N TRP A 177 -13.57 -9.31 27.69
CA TRP A 177 -12.45 -9.21 26.77
C TRP A 177 -12.90 -9.39 25.33
N ILE A 178 -12.35 -8.59 24.43
CA ILE A 178 -12.60 -8.70 22.99
C ILE A 178 -11.59 -9.67 22.39
N VAL A 179 -12.11 -10.68 21.72
CA VAL A 179 -11.33 -11.64 20.95
C VAL A 179 -11.32 -11.22 19.49
N LYS A 180 -10.13 -11.15 18.88
CA LYS A 180 -9.97 -10.79 17.47
C LYS A 180 -9.10 -11.81 16.74
N PRO A 181 -9.50 -12.29 15.55
CA PRO A 181 -8.62 -13.07 14.71
C PRO A 181 -7.49 -12.19 14.15
N VAL A 182 -6.26 -12.72 14.14
CA VAL A 182 -5.07 -11.93 13.77
C VAL A 182 -5.08 -11.46 12.31
N ALA A 183 -5.61 -12.29 11.41
CA ALA A 183 -5.59 -12.08 9.96
C ALA A 183 -7.01 -11.95 9.36
N SER A 184 -7.98 -11.47 10.15
CA SER A 184 -9.34 -11.16 9.67
C SER A 184 -9.61 -9.65 9.66
N SER A 185 -10.63 -9.24 8.92
CA SER A 185 -11.07 -7.85 8.75
C SER A 185 -12.61 -7.75 8.70
N ARG A 186 -13.14 -6.52 8.74
CA ARG A 186 -14.58 -6.20 8.71
C ARG A 186 -15.37 -6.74 9.91
N GLY A 187 -14.76 -6.79 11.09
CA GLY A 187 -15.39 -7.31 12.31
C GLY A 187 -15.64 -8.82 12.33
N ARG A 188 -15.29 -9.57 11.26
CA ARG A 188 -15.54 -11.01 11.19
C ARG A 188 -14.73 -11.79 12.22
N GLY A 189 -15.42 -12.61 13.00
CA GLY A 189 -14.85 -13.43 14.06
C GLY A 189 -14.45 -12.65 15.31
N VAL A 190 -14.88 -11.38 15.44
CA VAL A 190 -14.72 -10.61 16.67
C VAL A 190 -15.87 -10.94 17.62
N TYR A 191 -15.55 -11.28 18.86
CA TYR A 191 -16.56 -11.59 19.89
C TYR A 191 -16.06 -11.20 21.29
N LEU A 192 -16.97 -11.18 22.26
CA LEU A 192 -16.66 -10.90 23.66
C LEU A 192 -16.60 -12.20 24.46
N ILE A 193 -15.70 -12.26 25.44
CA ILE A 193 -15.67 -13.33 26.44
C ILE A 193 -15.73 -12.73 27.85
N ASN A 194 -16.50 -13.38 28.71
CA ASN A 194 -16.66 -13.04 30.13
C ASN A 194 -16.26 -14.22 31.04
N ASN A 195 -15.62 -15.25 30.49
CA ASN A 195 -15.04 -16.36 31.22
C ASN A 195 -13.87 -16.96 30.41
N VAL A 196 -12.85 -17.45 31.12
CA VAL A 196 -11.62 -18.06 30.57
C VAL A 196 -11.83 -19.54 30.21
N SER A 197 -13.01 -20.11 30.50
CA SER A 197 -13.33 -21.51 30.22
C SER A 197 -13.44 -21.79 28.71
N ILE A 198 -12.32 -21.94 28.00
CA ILE A 198 -12.36 -22.17 26.55
C ILE A 198 -11.34 -23.23 26.14
N GLN A 199 -11.82 -24.49 26.15
CA GLN A 199 -11.18 -25.69 25.59
C GLN A 199 -10.99 -25.65 24.05
N HIS A 200 -11.31 -24.55 23.36
CA HIS A 200 -11.31 -24.47 21.89
C HIS A 200 -10.67 -23.18 21.35
N MET A 201 -9.66 -22.62 22.01
CA MET A 201 -8.88 -21.48 21.48
C MET A 201 -7.85 -21.97 20.44
N ALA A 202 -8.34 -22.54 19.34
CA ALA A 202 -7.53 -22.82 18.18
C ALA A 202 -7.23 -21.50 17.43
N THR A 203 -5.95 -21.31 17.10
CA THR A 203 -5.37 -20.33 16.16
C THR A 203 -5.35 -18.85 16.54
N SER A 204 -4.15 -18.31 16.76
CA SER A 204 -3.74 -16.89 16.64
C SER A 204 -4.86 -15.86 16.85
N LEU A 205 -5.22 -15.64 18.12
CA LEU A 205 -6.18 -14.64 18.56
C LEU A 205 -5.51 -13.54 19.38
N LEU A 206 -6.09 -12.34 19.36
CA LEU A 206 -5.69 -11.24 20.23
C LEU A 206 -6.83 -10.88 21.18
N PHE A 207 -6.46 -10.65 22.45
CA PHE A 207 -7.37 -10.29 23.54
C PHE A 207 -7.10 -8.88 23.98
N PHE A 208 -8.14 -8.07 24.18
CA PHE A 208 -8.03 -6.72 24.71
C PHE A 208 -9.20 -6.40 25.65
N PRO A 209 -9.03 -5.60 26.71
CA PRO A 209 -10.12 -5.23 27.60
C PRO A 209 -11.11 -4.27 26.91
N THR A 210 -12.40 -4.38 27.25
CA THR A 210 -13.44 -3.50 26.68
C THR A 210 -13.41 -2.08 27.20
N SER A 211 -12.83 -1.83 28.38
CA SER A 211 -12.79 -0.52 29.05
C SER A 211 -12.05 0.56 28.25
N LEU A 212 -11.25 0.17 27.26
CA LEU A 212 -10.51 1.08 26.38
C LEU A 212 -11.25 1.40 25.07
N PHE A 213 -12.50 0.97 24.94
CA PHE A 213 -13.35 1.31 23.80
C PHE A 213 -14.34 2.42 24.19
N VAL A 214 -14.36 3.51 23.41
CA VAL A 214 -15.50 4.43 23.43
C VAL A 214 -16.69 3.63 22.90
N PRO A 215 -17.77 3.46 23.67
CA PRO A 215 -18.93 2.69 23.20
C PRO A 215 -19.41 3.31 21.89
N ALA A 216 -19.36 2.53 20.81
CA ALA A 216 -20.13 2.88 19.63
C ALA A 216 -21.60 2.85 20.08
N PRO A 217 -22.38 3.93 19.92
CA PRO A 217 -23.69 4.07 20.57
C PRO A 217 -24.73 2.99 20.23
N ASN A 218 -24.44 2.06 19.30
CA ASN A 218 -25.39 1.09 18.76
C ASN A 218 -24.86 -0.36 18.67
N MET A 219 -23.95 -0.80 19.54
CA MET A 219 -23.60 -2.22 19.61
C MET A 219 -24.74 -3.01 20.27
N VAL A 220 -25.64 -3.55 19.44
CA VAL A 220 -26.71 -4.46 19.87
C VAL A 220 -26.06 -5.75 20.40
N PRO A 221 -26.39 -6.21 21.62
CA PRO A 221 -25.91 -7.50 22.11
C PRO A 221 -26.41 -8.60 21.17
N PHE A 222 -25.51 -9.46 20.70
CA PHE A 222 -25.91 -10.67 19.98
C PHE A 222 -26.61 -11.64 20.94
N PRO A 223 -27.66 -12.34 20.48
CA PRO A 223 -28.42 -13.30 21.28
C PRO A 223 -27.60 -14.53 21.69
#